data_AF-A0A7S2EI26-F1
#
_entry.id   AF-A0A7S2EI26-F1
#
_cell.length_a   1.000
_cell.length_b   1.000
_cell.length_c   1.000
_cell.angle_alpha   90.00
_cell.angle_beta   90.00
_cell.angle_gamma   90.00
#
_symmetry.space_group_name_H-M   'P 1'
#
loop_
_entity.id
_entity.type
_entity.pdbx_description
1 polymer ?
#
loop_
_entity_poly.entity_id
_entity_poly.type
_entity_poly.pdbx_seq_one_letter_code
_entity_poly.pdbx_strand_id
1 'polypeptide(L)'
;PQGGCDCAGLVDPAAIDMGALRAAALANTPPHIIECAEAEANSDQSACHLPPKVRYAAVGQKGATLWMTGCSGAGKTTIATALEDRLVKHYGKHVYRLDGDNLRTGLNRDLTFSEADRAESVRRTGEIATLFADAGVITLVGLISPYRSDRDAVRRRHEDQGIPFYEIF
;
A
#
# COMPACT_ATOMS: atom_id res chain seq x y z
N PRO A 1 -1.92 1.48 43.15
CA PRO A 1 -3.19 2.18 42.90
C PRO A 1 -3.83 1.63 41.63
N GLN A 2 -4.81 0.74 41.81
CA GLN A 2 -5.66 0.22 40.73
C GLN A 2 -6.53 1.37 40.23
N GLY A 3 -6.16 1.97 39.10
CA GLY A 3 -6.97 2.97 38.42
C GLY A 3 -8.14 2.26 37.75
N GLY A 4 -9.28 2.19 38.44
CA GLY A 4 -10.53 1.75 37.85
C GLY A 4 -10.88 2.67 36.67
N CYS A 5 -11.06 2.09 35.49
CA CYS A 5 -11.64 2.81 34.37
C CYS A 5 -13.07 3.19 34.78
N ASP A 6 -13.34 4.48 34.87
CA ASP A 6 -14.68 5.00 35.16
C ASP A 6 -15.55 4.80 33.92
N CYS A 7 -16.18 3.63 33.84
CA CYS A 7 -17.10 3.26 32.76
C CYS A 7 -18.54 3.75 33.01
N ALA A 8 -18.76 4.68 33.94
CA ALA A 8 -20.08 5.23 34.19
C ALA A 8 -20.63 5.90 32.93
N GLY A 9 -21.62 5.26 32.29
CA GLY A 9 -22.22 5.73 31.03
C GLY A 9 -21.58 5.19 29.75
N LEU A 10 -20.55 4.36 29.83
CA LEU A 10 -20.05 3.62 28.67
C LEU A 10 -20.92 2.38 28.44
N VAL A 11 -21.45 2.25 27.22
CA VAL A 11 -22.20 1.06 26.81
C VAL A 11 -21.22 -0.10 26.71
N ASP A 12 -21.54 -1.23 27.34
CA ASP A 12 -20.77 -2.46 27.19
C ASP A 12 -20.74 -2.87 25.70
N PRO A 13 -19.58 -2.89 25.03
CA PRO A 13 -19.49 -3.26 23.63
C PRO A 13 -20.04 -4.66 23.34
N ALA A 14 -20.01 -5.56 24.32
CA ALA A 14 -20.56 -6.91 24.19
C ALA A 14 -22.10 -6.94 24.22
N ALA A 15 -22.75 -5.89 24.73
CA ALA A 15 -24.20 -5.73 24.73
C ALA A 15 -24.72 -5.03 23.46
N ILE A 16 -23.83 -4.58 22.57
CA ILE A 16 -24.19 -3.89 21.33
C ILE A 16 -24.41 -4.93 20.22
N ASP A 17 -25.66 -5.09 19.80
CA ASP A 17 -25.98 -5.82 18.57
C ASP A 17 -25.66 -4.95 17.36
N MET A 18 -24.43 -5.10 16.85
CA MET A 18 -23.96 -4.40 15.65
C MET A 18 -24.79 -4.76 14.41
N GLY A 19 -25.42 -5.94 14.35
CA GLY A 19 -26.29 -6.34 13.26
C GLY A 19 -27.60 -5.53 13.26
N ALA A 20 -28.23 -5.38 14.43
CA ALA A 20 -29.42 -4.56 14.60
C ALA A 20 -29.16 -3.07 14.33
N LEU A 21 -28.05 -2.53 14.83
CA LEU A 21 -27.65 -1.15 14.55
C LEU A 21 -27.40 -0.90 13.05
N ARG A 22 -26.73 -1.84 12.38
CA ARG A 22 -26.51 -1.77 10.93
C ARG A 22 -27.82 -1.81 10.16
N ALA A 23 -28.74 -2.71 10.51
CA ALA A 23 -30.05 -2.81 9.85
C ALA A 23 -30.89 -1.52 10.02
N ALA A 24 -30.88 -0.93 11.22
CA ALA A 24 -31.56 0.33 11.50
C ALA A 24 -30.93 1.53 10.77
N ALA A 25 -29.60 1.56 10.63
CA ALA A 25 -28.89 2.56 9.84
C ALA A 25 -29.23 2.42 8.35
N LEU A 26 -29.17 1.20 7.81
CA LEU A 26 -29.52 0.86 6.43
C LEU A 26 -30.93 1.29 6.03
N ALA A 27 -31.92 1.05 6.89
CA ALA A 27 -33.31 1.46 6.65
C ALA A 27 -33.48 2.99 6.50
N ASN A 28 -32.57 3.80 7.05
CA ASN A 28 -32.59 5.26 6.99
C ASN A 28 -31.50 5.85 6.09
N THR A 29 -30.80 5.00 5.34
CA THR A 29 -29.63 5.39 4.56
C THR A 29 -30.07 6.12 3.29
N PRO A 30 -29.58 7.36 3.04
CA PRO A 30 -29.92 8.09 1.83
C PRO A 30 -29.36 7.42 0.57
N PRO A 31 -29.97 7.65 -0.60
CA PRO A 31 -29.73 6.87 -1.84
C PRO A 31 -28.31 6.99 -2.43
N HIS A 32 -27.42 7.78 -1.83
CA HIS A 32 -26.04 7.97 -2.27
C HIS A 32 -25.02 7.16 -1.48
N ILE A 33 -25.45 6.41 -0.47
CA ILE A 33 -24.57 5.50 0.26
C ILE A 33 -24.64 4.12 -0.39
N ILE A 34 -23.51 3.68 -0.93
CA ILE A 34 -23.34 2.36 -1.54
C ILE A 34 -22.75 1.43 -0.48
N GLU A 35 -23.56 0.52 0.05
CA GLU A 35 -23.10 -0.51 0.98
C GLU A 35 -22.77 -1.83 0.27
N CYS A 36 -21.82 -2.56 0.83
CA CYS A 36 -21.57 -3.94 0.42
C CYS A 36 -22.71 -4.84 0.88
N ALA A 37 -23.48 -5.36 -0.09
CA ALA A 37 -24.63 -6.22 0.16
C ALA A 37 -24.27 -7.59 0.76
N GLU A 38 -23.01 -8.02 0.66
CA GLU A 38 -22.57 -9.38 1.01
C GLU A 38 -21.91 -9.51 2.40
N ALA A 39 -21.65 -8.40 3.11
CA ALA A 39 -21.11 -8.51 4.47
C ALA A 39 -22.22 -8.89 5.45
N GLU A 40 -22.15 -10.08 6.05
CA GLU A 40 -22.97 -10.45 7.20
C GLU A 40 -22.30 -10.01 8.51
N ALA A 41 -23.05 -9.98 9.62
CA ALA A 41 -22.46 -9.72 10.92
C ALA A 41 -21.46 -10.84 11.27
N ASN A 42 -20.22 -10.47 11.60
CA ASN A 42 -19.09 -11.38 11.88
C ASN A 42 -18.55 -12.20 10.69
N SER A 43 -18.86 -11.85 9.43
CA SER A 43 -18.23 -12.46 8.26
C SER A 43 -16.93 -11.76 7.85
N ASP A 44 -16.07 -12.45 7.10
CA ASP A 44 -14.91 -11.86 6.45
C ASP A 44 -15.36 -10.80 5.43
N GLN A 45 -14.76 -9.61 5.48
CA GLN A 45 -15.07 -8.50 4.58
C GLN A 45 -14.46 -8.67 3.19
N SER A 46 -13.69 -9.74 2.95
CA SER A 46 -13.10 -10.06 1.66
C SER A 46 -14.12 -10.14 0.51
N ALA A 47 -15.38 -10.52 0.79
CA ALA A 47 -16.48 -10.49 -0.18
C ALA A 47 -16.75 -9.07 -0.72
N CYS A 48 -16.49 -8.05 0.08
CA CYS A 48 -16.67 -6.64 -0.28
C CYS A 48 -15.46 -6.03 -1.00
N HIS A 49 -14.33 -6.73 -1.03
CA HIS A 49 -13.13 -6.23 -1.67
C HIS A 49 -13.22 -6.39 -3.18
N LEU A 50 -13.11 -5.27 -3.90
CA LEU A 50 -13.04 -5.30 -5.35
C LEU A 50 -11.84 -6.15 -5.81
N PRO A 51 -12.03 -7.23 -6.60
CA PRO A 51 -10.92 -8.07 -7.02
C PRO A 51 -9.90 -7.28 -7.87
N PRO A 52 -8.59 -7.56 -7.75
CA PRO A 52 -7.55 -6.82 -8.49
C PRO A 52 -7.79 -6.79 -10.00
N LYS A 53 -8.27 -7.88 -10.59
CA LYS A 53 -8.58 -7.97 -12.03
C LYS A 53 -9.62 -6.94 -12.47
N VAL A 54 -10.66 -6.72 -11.65
CA VAL A 54 -11.72 -5.74 -11.94
C VAL A 54 -11.15 -4.33 -11.85
N ARG A 55 -10.35 -4.06 -10.81
CA ARG A 55 -9.65 -2.78 -10.65
C ARG A 55 -8.75 -2.47 -11.84
N TYR A 56 -7.88 -3.40 -12.24
CA TYR A 56 -6.96 -3.23 -13.36
C TYR A 56 -7.68 -3.00 -14.68
N ALA A 57 -8.83 -3.66 -14.90
CA ALA A 57 -9.66 -3.44 -16.08
C ALA A 57 -10.27 -2.03 -16.09
N ALA A 58 -10.77 -1.55 -14.95
CA ALA A 58 -11.37 -0.22 -14.83
C ALA A 58 -10.36 0.91 -15.07
N VAL A 59 -9.11 0.76 -14.62
CA VAL A 59 -8.03 1.73 -14.85
C VAL A 59 -7.26 1.48 -16.16
N GLY A 60 -7.56 0.39 -16.89
CA GLY A 60 -6.85 0.02 -18.12
C GLY A 60 -5.37 -0.32 -17.93
N GLN A 61 -4.97 -0.69 -16.71
CA GLN A 61 -3.56 -0.89 -16.35
C GLN A 61 -3.40 -1.92 -15.23
N LYS A 62 -2.43 -2.82 -15.40
CA LYS A 62 -1.92 -3.69 -14.32
C LYS A 62 -0.69 -3.03 -13.71
N GLY A 63 -0.67 -2.93 -12.38
CA GLY A 63 0.48 -2.40 -11.66
C GLY A 63 1.65 -3.39 -11.60
N ALA A 64 2.83 -2.85 -11.32
CA ALA A 64 4.07 -3.60 -11.16
C ALA A 64 5.08 -2.75 -10.39
N THR A 65 6.04 -3.39 -9.72
CA THR A 65 7.15 -2.70 -9.06
C THR A 65 8.45 -2.94 -9.81
N LEU A 66 9.10 -1.85 -10.22
CA LEU A 66 10.44 -1.86 -10.79
C LEU A 66 11.39 -1.33 -9.72
N TRP A 67 12.15 -2.23 -9.12
CA TRP A 67 13.03 -1.96 -7.99
C TRP A 67 14.46 -1.76 -8.47
N MET A 68 14.88 -0.49 -8.58
CA MET A 68 16.26 -0.13 -8.92
C MET A 68 17.12 -0.10 -7.67
N THR A 69 18.18 -0.90 -7.67
CA THR A 69 19.17 -1.01 -6.58
C THR A 69 20.57 -0.75 -7.10
N GLY A 70 21.48 -0.28 -6.23
CA GLY A 70 22.85 0.06 -6.63
C GLY A 70 23.44 1.26 -5.90
N CYS A 71 24.74 1.50 -6.08
CA CYS A 71 25.49 2.56 -5.41
C CYS A 71 24.91 3.97 -5.64
N SER A 72 25.18 4.90 -4.72
CA SER A 72 24.90 6.32 -4.97
C SER A 72 25.63 6.76 -6.25
N GLY A 73 24.95 7.53 -7.11
CA GLY A 73 25.51 7.97 -8.40
C GLY A 73 25.45 6.94 -9.54
N ALA A 74 24.99 5.70 -9.31
CA ALA A 74 24.90 4.66 -10.36
C ALA A 74 23.84 4.91 -11.45
N GLY A 75 23.16 6.07 -11.44
CA GLY A 75 22.17 6.42 -12.46
C GLY A 75 20.72 5.96 -12.18
N LYS A 76 20.43 5.36 -11.01
CA LYS A 76 19.07 4.93 -10.63
C LYS A 76 18.01 6.02 -10.85
N THR A 77 18.24 7.22 -10.32
CA THR A 77 17.31 8.35 -10.47
C THR A 77 17.20 8.78 -11.92
N THR A 78 18.30 8.82 -12.66
CA THR A 78 18.31 9.18 -14.09
C THR A 78 17.45 8.22 -14.92
N ILE A 79 17.62 6.92 -14.71
CA ILE A 79 16.84 5.87 -15.39
C ILE A 79 15.37 5.95 -14.96
N ALA A 80 15.10 6.07 -13.66
CA ALA A 80 13.74 6.18 -13.13
C ALA A 80 12.98 7.36 -13.73
N THR A 81 13.61 8.54 -13.78
CA THR A 81 13.01 9.77 -14.33
C THR A 81 12.76 9.64 -15.82
N ALA A 82 13.72 9.11 -16.60
CA ALA A 82 13.55 8.92 -18.03
C ALA A 82 12.44 7.89 -18.34
N LEU A 83 12.35 6.82 -17.54
CA LEU A 83 11.32 5.81 -17.69
C LEU A 83 9.94 6.33 -17.32
N GLU A 84 9.83 7.07 -16.21
CA GLU A 84 8.60 7.77 -15.78
C GLU A 84 8.11 8.70 -16.88
N ASP A 85 8.98 9.58 -17.39
CA ASP A 85 8.69 10.48 -18.50
C ASP A 85 8.15 9.73 -19.72
N ARG A 86 8.84 8.66 -20.11
CA ARG A 86 8.47 7.86 -21.28
C ARG A 86 7.11 7.19 -21.12
N LEU A 87 6.89 6.51 -19.99
CA LEU A 87 5.66 5.77 -19.72
C LEU A 87 4.45 6.69 -19.58
N VAL A 88 4.60 7.84 -18.91
CA VAL A 88 3.52 8.80 -18.73
C VAL A 88 3.22 9.53 -20.03
N LYS A 89 4.22 10.17 -20.65
CA LYS A 89 3.98 11.07 -21.80
C LYS A 89 3.68 10.34 -23.11
N HIS A 90 4.27 9.18 -23.34
CA HIS A 90 4.14 8.48 -24.62
C HIS A 90 3.19 7.29 -24.58
N TYR A 91 3.00 6.66 -23.42
CA TYR A 91 2.16 5.47 -23.28
C TYR A 91 0.92 5.69 -22.41
N GLY A 92 0.74 6.89 -21.84
CA GLY A 92 -0.41 7.24 -21.02
C GLY A 92 -0.55 6.36 -19.77
N LYS A 93 0.56 5.89 -19.20
CA LYS A 93 0.56 4.99 -18.05
C LYS A 93 0.55 5.75 -16.73
N HIS A 94 -0.13 5.19 -15.74
CA HIS A 94 -0.06 5.67 -14.36
C HIS A 94 1.23 5.15 -13.71
N VAL A 95 2.18 6.04 -13.50
CA VAL A 95 3.49 5.72 -12.94
C VAL A 95 3.72 6.60 -11.73
N TYR A 96 4.37 6.04 -10.71
CA TYR A 96 4.83 6.84 -9.58
C TYR A 96 6.21 6.38 -9.12
N ARG A 97 7.08 7.35 -8.86
CA ARG A 97 8.44 7.12 -8.42
C ARG A 97 8.56 7.27 -6.90
N LEU A 98 9.07 6.25 -6.22
CA LEU A 98 9.41 6.25 -4.79
C LEU A 98 10.93 6.32 -4.64
N ASP A 99 11.44 7.38 -4.01
CA ASP A 99 12.87 7.60 -3.87
C ASP A 99 13.23 8.30 -2.55
N GLY A 100 14.52 8.54 -2.36
CA GLY A 100 15.00 9.22 -1.15
C GLY A 100 14.40 10.62 -0.95
N ASP A 101 13.98 11.31 -2.01
CA ASP A 101 13.55 12.71 -1.92
C ASP A 101 12.12 12.83 -1.37
N ASN A 102 11.20 11.99 -1.87
CA ASN A 102 9.82 11.98 -1.37
C ASN A 102 9.65 11.15 -0.09
N LEU A 103 10.44 10.07 0.10
CA LEU A 103 10.32 9.24 1.29
C LEU A 103 10.91 9.92 2.52
N ARG A 104 12.09 10.57 2.43
CA ARG A 104 12.78 11.15 3.59
C ARG A 104 12.10 12.40 4.16
N THR A 105 11.33 13.11 3.34
CA THR A 105 10.60 14.30 3.78
C THR A 105 9.24 13.95 4.38
N GLY A 106 8.72 12.75 4.10
CA GLY A 106 7.41 12.27 4.54
C GLY A 106 7.48 11.01 5.39
N LEU A 107 7.20 9.86 4.77
CA LEU A 107 7.02 8.56 5.44
C LEU A 107 8.22 8.13 6.29
N ASN A 108 9.43 8.41 5.83
CA ASN A 108 10.69 7.97 6.43
C ASN A 108 11.42 9.12 7.12
N ARG A 109 10.72 10.21 7.49
CA ARG A 109 11.32 11.40 8.13
C ARG A 109 11.88 11.14 9.53
N ASP A 110 11.41 10.09 10.19
CA ASP A 110 11.84 9.62 11.50
C ASP A 110 13.10 8.73 11.42
N LEU A 111 13.48 8.27 10.22
CA LEU A 111 14.58 7.34 10.02
C LEU A 111 15.91 8.08 9.79
N THR A 112 16.99 7.58 10.41
CA THR A 112 18.34 8.12 10.23
C THR A 112 19.14 7.33 9.17
N PHE A 113 20.47 7.27 9.31
CA PHE A 113 21.37 6.54 8.42
C PHE A 113 21.93 5.24 9.03
N SER A 114 21.42 4.82 10.19
CA SER A 114 21.79 3.55 10.82
C SER A 114 21.44 2.36 9.93
N GLU A 115 22.07 1.22 10.16
CA GLU A 115 21.77 -0.02 9.43
C GLU A 115 20.30 -0.46 9.63
N ALA A 116 19.82 -0.40 10.87
CA ALA A 116 18.42 -0.72 11.20
C ALA A 116 17.44 0.23 10.49
N ASP A 117 17.71 1.52 10.46
CA ASP A 117 16.86 2.50 9.78
C ASP A 117 16.87 2.32 8.25
N ARG A 118 18.00 1.86 7.68
CA ARG A 118 18.06 1.52 6.25
C ARG A 118 17.19 0.31 5.93
N ALA A 119 17.26 -0.73 6.76
CA ALA A 119 16.41 -1.91 6.60
C ALA A 119 14.93 -1.54 6.74
N GLU A 120 14.58 -0.71 7.73
CA GLU A 120 13.21 -0.24 7.92
C GLU A 120 12.73 0.66 6.78
N SER A 121 13.60 1.52 6.25
CA SER A 121 13.31 2.32 5.06
C SER A 121 12.96 1.44 3.86
N VAL A 122 13.75 0.39 3.60
CA VAL A 122 13.48 -0.60 2.54
C VAL A 122 12.17 -1.33 2.79
N ARG A 123 11.91 -1.76 4.04
CA ARG A 123 10.67 -2.48 4.41
C ARG A 123 9.44 -1.60 4.18
N ARG A 124 9.43 -0.35 4.68
CA ARG A 124 8.33 0.62 4.49
C ARG A 124 8.08 0.92 3.03
N THR A 125 9.14 1.17 2.26
CA THR A 125 9.03 1.41 0.82
C THR A 125 8.53 0.19 0.07
N GLY A 126 8.93 -1.02 0.48
CA GLY A 126 8.43 -2.28 -0.05
C GLY A 126 6.92 -2.40 0.08
N GLU A 127 6.38 -2.16 1.28
CA GLU A 127 4.94 -2.21 1.54
C GLU A 127 4.16 -1.19 0.70
N ILE A 128 4.66 0.05 0.60
CA ILE A 128 3.98 1.08 -0.21
C ILE A 128 4.06 0.75 -1.70
N ALA A 129 5.20 0.25 -2.17
CA ALA A 129 5.32 -0.17 -3.56
C ALA A 129 4.33 -1.29 -3.90
N THR A 130 4.14 -2.23 -2.98
CA THR A 130 3.12 -3.27 -3.07
C THR A 130 1.71 -2.66 -3.17
N LEU A 131 1.36 -1.71 -2.29
CA LEU A 131 0.04 -1.04 -2.32
C LEU A 131 -0.20 -0.27 -3.63
N PHE A 132 0.81 0.44 -4.13
CA PHE A 132 0.70 1.18 -5.38
C PHE A 132 0.52 0.22 -6.57
N ALA A 133 1.28 -0.87 -6.61
CA ALA A 133 1.14 -1.87 -7.64
C ALA A 133 -0.22 -2.59 -7.56
N ASP A 134 -0.74 -2.89 -6.36
CA ASP A 134 -2.10 -3.43 -6.19
C ASP A 134 -3.19 -2.45 -6.67
N ALA A 135 -2.97 -1.15 -6.51
CA ALA A 135 -3.85 -0.10 -7.03
C ALA A 135 -3.77 0.05 -8.56
N GLY A 136 -2.88 -0.68 -9.24
CA GLY A 136 -2.71 -0.63 -10.68
C GLY A 136 -1.61 0.31 -11.16
N VAL A 137 -0.86 0.93 -10.25
CA VAL A 137 0.22 1.89 -10.58
C VAL A 137 1.52 1.14 -10.92
N ILE A 138 2.25 1.61 -11.93
CA ILE A 138 3.62 1.15 -12.16
C ILE A 138 4.54 1.92 -11.20
N THR A 139 5.08 1.23 -10.22
CA THR A 139 5.88 1.84 -9.16
C THR A 139 7.37 1.72 -9.47
N LEU A 140 8.05 2.85 -9.60
CA LEU A 140 9.49 2.92 -9.82
C LEU A 140 10.18 3.20 -8.48
N VAL A 141 10.92 2.24 -7.94
CA VAL A 141 11.63 2.43 -6.66
C VAL A 141 13.11 2.69 -6.93
N GLY A 142 13.62 3.84 -6.45
CA GLY A 142 15.02 4.23 -6.56
C GLY A 142 15.72 4.31 -5.21
N LEU A 143 16.09 3.16 -4.62
CA LEU A 143 16.77 3.09 -3.31
C LEU A 143 18.14 2.43 -3.43
N ILE A 144 19.09 2.81 -2.57
CA ILE A 144 20.40 2.12 -2.52
C ILE A 144 20.21 0.63 -2.20
N SER A 145 19.34 0.33 -1.23
CA SER A 145 18.92 -1.04 -0.84
C SER A 145 20.06 -2.08 -0.88
N PRO A 146 21.17 -1.87 -0.15
CA PRO A 146 22.42 -2.61 -0.36
C PRO A 146 22.30 -4.09 0.04
N TYR A 147 21.46 -4.41 1.02
CA TYR A 147 21.32 -5.76 1.57
C TYR A 147 20.36 -6.59 0.74
N ARG A 148 20.84 -7.75 0.26
CA ARG A 148 20.04 -8.68 -0.53
C ARG A 148 18.85 -9.23 0.26
N SER A 149 19.04 -9.52 1.54
CA SER A 149 17.98 -10.01 2.44
C SER A 149 16.73 -9.13 2.43
N ASP A 150 16.94 -7.81 2.45
CA ASP A 150 15.86 -6.83 2.51
C ASP A 150 15.13 -6.78 1.17
N ARG A 151 15.88 -6.81 0.05
CA ARG A 151 15.29 -6.86 -1.30
C ARG A 151 14.52 -8.15 -1.54
N ASP A 152 15.02 -9.28 -1.05
CA ASP A 152 14.33 -10.57 -1.13
C ASP A 152 13.04 -10.57 -0.29
N ALA A 153 13.03 -9.90 0.86
CA ALA A 153 11.83 -9.74 1.66
C ALA A 153 10.76 -8.91 0.92
N VAL A 154 11.17 -7.82 0.27
CA VAL A 154 10.26 -7.02 -0.57
C VAL A 154 9.75 -7.82 -1.76
N ARG A 155 10.61 -8.60 -2.42
CA ARG A 155 10.22 -9.48 -3.53
C ARG A 155 9.15 -10.49 -3.08
N ARG A 156 9.41 -11.22 -1.98
CA ARG A 156 8.45 -12.17 -1.39
C ARG A 156 7.11 -11.50 -1.10
N ARG A 157 7.14 -10.29 -0.52
CA ARG A 157 5.95 -9.51 -0.21
C ARG A 157 5.06 -9.23 -1.43
N HIS A 158 5.67 -8.99 -2.61
CA HIS A 158 4.95 -8.82 -3.87
C HIS A 158 4.44 -10.15 -4.43
N GLU A 159 5.26 -11.20 -4.35
CA GLU A 159 4.92 -12.56 -4.79
C GLU A 159 3.70 -13.11 -4.03
N ASP A 160 3.64 -12.89 -2.71
CA ASP A 160 2.53 -13.28 -1.84
C ASP A 160 1.19 -12.64 -2.28
N GLN A 161 1.23 -11.51 -2.99
CA GLN A 161 0.05 -10.83 -3.54
C GLN A 161 -0.13 -11.04 -5.05
N GLY A 162 0.72 -11.85 -5.70
CA GLY A 162 0.68 -12.07 -7.14
C GLY A 162 1.03 -10.81 -7.96
N ILE A 163 1.78 -9.89 -7.38
CA ILE A 163 2.17 -8.62 -8.00
C ILE A 163 3.51 -8.78 -8.71
N PRO A 164 3.65 -8.35 -9.98
CA PRO A 164 4.93 -8.39 -10.69
C PRO A 164 6.00 -7.52 -10.01
N PHE A 165 7.15 -8.11 -9.73
CA PHE A 165 8.31 -7.44 -9.15
C PHE A 165 9.55 -7.65 -10.03
N TYR A 166 10.19 -6.57 -10.45
CA TYR A 166 11.38 -6.57 -11.29
C TYR A 166 12.53 -5.87 -10.57
N GLU A 167 13.54 -6.63 -10.15
CA GLU A 167 14.78 -6.07 -9.60
C GLU A 167 15.72 -5.67 -10.75
N ILE A 168 16.21 -4.44 -10.70
CA ILE A 168 17.07 -3.83 -11.73
C ILE A 168 18.35 -3.37 -11.03
N PHE A 169 19.50 -3.92 -11.44
CA PHE A 169 20.83 -3.60 -10.92
C PHE A 169 21.66 -2.89 -11.99
#